data_AF-A0A9P4QSY2-F1
#
_entry.id   AF-A0A9P4QSY2-F1
#
_cell.length_a   1.000
_cell.length_b   1.000
_cell.length_c   1.000
_cell.angle_alpha   90.00
_cell.angle_beta   90.00
_cell.angle_gamma   90.00
#
_symmetry.space_group_name_H-M   'P 1'
#
loop_
_entity.id
_entity.type
_entity.pdbx_description
1 polymer ?
#
loop_
_entity_poly.entity_id
_entity_poly.type
_entity_poly.pdbx_seq_one_letter_code
_entity_poly.pdbx_strand_id
1 'polypeptide(L)' 'MERYDIQVISHRYIRGAILEEYVNSKIDDFGEKWKYETARGNKIKFTALRELTDDEIEQLYKRSNPHPLFVSSS' A
#
# COMPACT_ATOMS: atom_id res chain seq x y z
N MET A 1 -15.34 0.43 19.84
CA MET A 1 -14.10 1.22 19.63
C MET A 1 -13.39 0.60 18.47
N GLU A 2 -13.48 1.25 17.32
CA GLU A 2 -12.70 0.85 16.15
C GLU A 2 -11.23 1.20 16.43
N ARG A 3 -10.34 0.20 16.40
CA ARG A 3 -8.91 0.41 16.61
C ARG A 3 -8.24 0.51 15.26
N TYR A 4 -7.64 1.66 14.98
CA TYR A 4 -6.81 1.85 13.81
C TYR A 4 -5.40 1.38 14.14
N ASP A 5 -4.93 0.40 13.40
CA ASP A 5 -3.56 -0.10 13.50
C ASP A 5 -2.63 0.70 12.59
N ILE A 6 -1.35 0.75 12.94
CA ILE A 6 -0.32 1.53 12.24
C ILE A 6 0.71 0.56 11.69
N GLN A 7 0.69 0.38 10.38
CA GLN A 7 1.63 -0.47 9.67
C GLN A 7 2.71 0.38 8.98
N VAL A 8 3.97 -0.09 9.03
CA VAL A 8 5.08 0.54 8.30
C VAL A 8 5.48 -0.34 7.13
N ILE A 9 5.08 0.08 5.93
CA ILE A 9 5.40 -0.59 4.67
C ILE A 9 6.76 -0.04 4.22
N SER A 10 7.81 -0.84 4.37
CA SER A 10 9.16 -0.48 3.88
C SER A 10 9.45 -1.02 2.47
N HIS A 11 8.42 -1.54 1.80
CA HIS A 11 8.58 -2.23 0.53
C HIS A 11 8.68 -1.24 -0.64
N ARG A 12 9.22 -1.72 -1.76
CA ARG A 12 9.55 -0.96 -2.98
C ARG A 12 8.44 0.03 -3.35
N TYR A 13 8.85 1.19 -3.87
CA TYR A 13 8.03 2.38 -4.15
C TYR A 13 6.58 2.09 -4.59
N ILE A 14 5.62 2.20 -3.67
CA ILE A 14 4.18 2.20 -3.97
C ILE A 14 3.77 3.65 -4.24
N ARG A 15 3.09 3.88 -5.37
CA ARG A 15 2.53 5.19 -5.71
C ARG A 15 1.35 5.46 -4.78
N GLY A 16 1.38 6.61 -4.10
CA GLY A 16 0.30 7.05 -3.21
C GLY A 16 -1.08 7.02 -3.88
N ALA A 17 -1.17 7.41 -5.16
CA ALA A 17 -2.43 7.36 -5.93
C ALA A 17 -3.02 5.94 -6.06
N ILE A 18 -2.17 4.91 -6.21
CA ILE A 18 -2.63 3.51 -6.33
C ILE A 18 -3.09 2.98 -4.98
N LEU A 19 -2.34 3.32 -3.92
CA LEU A 19 -2.73 3.00 -2.55
C LEU A 19 -4.08 3.64 -2.20
N GLU A 20 -4.24 4.92 -2.53
CA GLU A 20 -5.48 5.66 -2.30
C GLU A 20 -6.66 5.08 -3.07
N GLU A 21 -6.50 4.77 -4.36
CA GLU A 21 -7.54 4.09 -5.16
C GLU A 21 -7.97 2.76 -4.53
N TYR A 22 -6.99 1.96 -4.11
CA TYR A 22 -7.25 0.64 -3.51
C TYR A 22 -7.99 0.71 -2.19
N VAL A 23 -7.54 1.59 -1.30
CA VAL A 23 -8.13 1.74 0.03
C VAL A 23 -9.51 2.39 -0.05
N ASN A 24 -9.70 3.38 -0.94
CA ASN A 24 -11.03 3.95 -1.19
C ASN A 24 -12.02 2.91 -1.71
N SER A 25 -11.59 1.98 -2.58
CA SER A 25 -12.45 0.89 -3.05
C SER A 25 -12.86 -0.09 -1.94
N LYS A 26 -12.13 -0.10 -0.82
CA LYS A 26 -12.33 -1.00 0.33
C LYS A 26 -12.46 -0.22 1.63
N ILE A 27 -13.08 0.96 1.58
CA ILE A 27 -13.14 1.85 2.74
C ILE A 27 -13.94 1.25 3.92
N ASP A 28 -14.84 0.32 3.65
CA ASP A 28 -15.54 -0.49 4.66
C ASP A 28 -14.56 -1.38 5.47
N ASP A 29 -13.51 -1.88 4.83
CA ASP A 29 -12.51 -2.79 5.42
C ASP A 29 -11.38 -2.02 6.14
N PHE A 30 -10.95 -0.89 5.56
CA PHE A 30 -9.84 -0.07 6.08
C PHE A 30 -10.31 1.09 6.98
N GLY A 31 -11.61 1.38 6.98
CA GLY A 31 -12.25 2.47 7.72
C GLY A 31 -12.14 3.82 7.03
N GLU A 32 -13.16 4.66 7.21
CA GLU A 32 -13.24 6.00 6.62
C GLU A 32 -12.14 6.96 7.12
N LYS A 33 -11.53 6.67 8.28
CA LYS A 33 -10.44 7.47 8.85
C LYS A 33 -9.04 6.94 8.51
N TRP A 34 -8.92 6.14 7.45
CA TRP A 34 -7.63 5.67 6.97
C TRP A 34 -6.73 6.86 6.60
N LYS A 35 -5.42 6.69 6.75
CA LYS A 35 -4.42 7.68 6.36
C LYS A 35 -3.11 7.00 5.98
N TYR A 36 -2.36 7.65 5.10
CA TYR A 36 -1.01 7.23 4.77
C TYR A 36 -0.05 8.41 4.86
N GLU A 37 1.19 8.14 5.27
CA GLU A 37 2.25 9.13 5.34
C GLU A 37 3.52 8.55 4.74
N THR A 38 4.09 9.22 3.75
CA THR A 38 5.37 8.83 3.17
C THR A 38 6.50 9.30 4.07
N ALA A 39 7.21 8.37 4.70
CA ALA A 39 8.40 8.62 5.48
C ALA A 39 9.67 8.57 4.62
N ARG A 40 10.77 9.14 5.14
CA ARG A 40 12.08 9.13 4.47
C ARG A 40 12.56 7.68 4.23
N GLY A 41 13.10 7.43 3.04
CA GLY A 41 13.65 6.12 2.66
C GLY A 41 12.63 5.15 2.07
N ASN A 42 11.68 5.64 1.26
CA ASN A 42 10.64 4.82 0.60
C ASN A 42 9.77 4.01 1.57
N LYS A 43 9.57 4.54 2.78
CA LYS A 43 8.69 3.93 3.77
C LYS A 43 7.33 4.61 3.72
N ILE A 44 6.26 3.84 3.81
CA ILE A 44 4.90 4.35 3.93
C ILE A 44 4.37 3.91 5.28
N LYS A 45 3.98 4.88 6.09
CA LYS A 45 3.25 4.65 7.32
C LYS A 45 1.77 4.66 6.99
N PHE A 46 1.16 3.48 6.97
CA PHE A 46 -0.26 3.29 6.69
C PHE A 46 -1.00 3.12 8.01
N THR A 47 -2.13 3.81 8.18
CA THR A 47 -2.98 3.68 9.36
C THR A 47 -4.41 3.42 8.91
N ALA A 48 -4.95 2.28 9.32
CA ALA A 48 -6.28 1.81 8.91
C ALA A 48 -6.83 0.85 9.97
N LEU A 49 -8.11 0.49 9.86
CA LEU A 49 -8.72 -0.56 10.70
C LEU A 49 -8.07 -1.93 10.51
N ARG A 50 -7.57 -2.16 9.30
CA ARG A 50 -6.93 -3.40 8.89
C ARG A 50 -5.58 -3.10 8.27
N GLU A 51 -4.61 -3.93 8.61
CA GLU A 51 -3.30 -3.94 7.99
C GLU A 51 -3.35 -4.49 6.56
N LEU A 52 -2.49 -3.98 5.68
CA LEU A 52 -2.30 -4.56 4.36
C LEU A 52 -1.52 -5.87 4.50
N THR A 53 -1.96 -6.91 3.80
CA THR A 53 -1.20 -8.16 3.73
C THR A 53 -0.05 -8.05 2.73
N ASP A 54 0.95 -8.92 2.85
CA ASP A 54 2.11 -8.92 1.96
C ASP A 54 1.70 -9.09 0.48
N ASP A 55 0.67 -9.89 0.20
CA ASP A 55 0.09 -10.06 -1.15
C ASP A 55 -0.50 -8.75 -1.68
N GLU A 56 -1.28 -8.03 -0.86
CA GLU A 56 -1.86 -6.74 -1.24
C GLU A 56 -0.78 -5.69 -1.50
N ILE A 57 0.26 -5.66 -0.64
CA ILE A 57 1.43 -4.80 -0.80
C ILE A 57 2.14 -5.13 -2.13
N GLU A 58 2.29 -6.41 -2.48
CA GLU A 58 2.88 -6.84 -3.74
C GLU A 58 2.03 -6.43 -4.95
N GLN A 59 0.70 -6.56 -4.88
CA GLN A 59 -0.20 -6.12 -5.94
C GLN A 59 -0.15 -4.60 -6.15
N LEU A 60 -0.20 -3.84 -5.06
CA LEU A 60 -0.07 -2.39 -5.06
C LEU A 60 1.26 -1.95 -5.67
N TYR A 61 2.34 -2.67 -5.37
CA TYR A 61 3.64 -2.46 -5.96
C TYR A 61 3.65 -2.74 -7.47
N LYS A 62 3.16 -3.92 -7.90
CA LYS A 62 3.06 -4.28 -9.34
C LYS A 62 2.27 -3.27 -10.14
N ARG A 63 1.20 -2.73 -9.56
CA ARG A 63 0.35 -1.71 -10.19
C ARG A 63 0.98 -0.31 -10.18
N SER A 64 1.74 0.01 -9.15
CA SER A 64 2.49 1.28 -9.05
C SER A 64 3.69 1.34 -9.97
N ASN A 65 4.37 0.21 -10.16
CA ASN A 65 5.49 0.06 -11.06
C ASN A 65 5.15 -1.03 -12.07
N PRO A 66 4.46 -0.70 -13.17
CA PRO A 66 4.28 -1.60 -14.30
C PRO A 66 5.62 -1.72 -15.05
N HIS A 67 6.70 -2.06 -14.35
CA HIS A 67 7.91 -2.45 -15.01
C HIS A 67 7.65 -3.84 -15.58
N PRO A 68 7.74 -4.04 -16.90
CA PRO A 68 7.67 -5.36 -17.46
C PRO A 68 8.77 -6.17 -16.77
N LEU A 69 8.44 -7.40 -16.38
CA LEU A 69 9.42 -8.45 -16.32
C LEU A 69 10.07 -8.49 -17.71
N PHE A 70 11.11 -7.68 -17.95
CA PHE A 70 12.10 -8.00 -18.95
C PHE A 70 12.73 -9.28 -18.43
N VAL A 71 12.12 -10.38 -18.85
CA VAL A 71 12.79 -11.65 -19.04
C VAL A 71 13.95 -11.35 -19.99
N SER A 72 15.09 -10.94 -19.45
CA SER A 72 16.35 -11.12 -20.16
C SER A 72 16.60 -12.62 -20.19
N SER A 73 15.99 -13.29 -21.16
CA SER A 73 16.49 -14.55 -21.68
C SER A 73 17.83 -14.23 -22.34
N SER A 74 18.92 -14.71 -21.76
CA SER A 74 20.23 -14.87 -22.39
C SER A 74 20.74 -16.26 -22.06
#